data_AF-A0A2S5CWN1-F1
#
_entry.id   AF-A0A2S5CWN1-F1
#
_cell.length_a   1.000
_cell.length_b   1.000
_cell.length_c   1.000
_cell.angle_alpha   90.00
_cell.angle_beta   90.00
_cell.angle_gamma   90.00
#
_symmetry.space_group_name_H-M   'P 1'
#
loop_
_entity.id
_entity.type
_entity.pdbx_description
1 polymer ?
#
loop_
_entity_poly.entity_id
_entity_poly.type
_entity_poly.pdbx_seq_one_letter_code
_entity_poly.pdbx_strand_id
1 'polypeptide(L)'
;MRKISKMVVCVLLISALSFLKLNDSAKAATSFKGSTPLVDSYISVSNIVKDYSDGTVRVYYHVKIRNAGNTGVCIGYEWPSQYRLSDSTCVTVANTVGFHTLTIPRPRINIIGTQYVVAKFNKRYSESKSLGTFYNYPSGQVVTEYYTVSRANALAEYFVIGGLGVGVKFLKNNTIGFITKTLYAGFTTYYAFTSIGVVSGFPPKAVGQYYKVETWYSESGLHVKTTIWNNKEAFDRNLTPIYSGTQISKW
;
A
#
# COMPACT_ATOMS: atom_id res chain seq x y z
N MET A 1 65.37 32.67 -15.20
CA MET A 1 65.33 31.24 -15.59
C MET A 1 64.62 30.50 -14.46
N ARG A 2 63.35 30.10 -14.65
CA ARG A 2 62.84 28.89 -15.31
C ARG A 2 62.76 27.68 -14.36
N LYS A 3 61.50 27.37 -14.00
CA LYS A 3 60.84 26.06 -13.91
C LYS A 3 61.37 25.01 -12.92
N ILE A 4 60.41 24.21 -12.43
CA ILE A 4 60.51 23.04 -11.53
C ILE A 4 60.59 23.50 -10.07
N SER A 5 59.50 23.53 -9.29
CA SER A 5 58.90 22.31 -8.77
C SER A 5 57.47 22.57 -8.26
N LYS A 6 56.49 22.54 -9.16
CA LYS A 6 55.06 22.32 -8.80
C LYS A 6 54.75 20.81 -8.69
N MET A 7 55.77 19.97 -8.60
CA MET A 7 55.67 18.50 -8.65
C MET A 7 56.05 17.82 -7.33
N VAL A 8 55.93 18.54 -6.20
CA VAL A 8 56.10 17.95 -4.85
C VAL A 8 54.80 18.01 -4.03
N VAL A 9 53.84 18.87 -4.40
CA VAL A 9 52.58 18.99 -3.66
C VAL A 9 51.51 17.98 -4.11
N CYS A 10 51.62 17.41 -5.32
CA CYS A 10 50.70 16.34 -5.77
C CYS A 10 51.07 14.93 -5.27
N VAL A 11 52.29 14.70 -4.77
CA VAL A 11 52.70 13.37 -4.28
C VAL A 11 52.30 13.16 -2.81
N LEU A 12 52.16 14.22 -2.02
CA LEU A 12 51.75 14.14 -0.61
C LEU A 12 50.24 13.92 -0.40
N LEU A 13 49.41 14.17 -1.41
CA LEU A 13 47.97 13.89 -1.37
C LEU A 13 47.59 12.47 -1.83
N ILE A 14 48.51 11.74 -2.46
CA ILE A 14 48.28 10.34 -2.87
C ILE A 14 48.66 9.37 -1.74
N SER A 15 49.55 9.75 -0.82
CA SER A 15 49.89 8.94 0.36
C SER A 15 48.80 8.91 1.45
N ALA A 16 47.77 9.74 1.36
CA ALA A 16 46.61 9.71 2.27
C ALA A 16 45.49 8.76 1.81
N LEU A 17 45.58 8.21 0.58
CA LEU A 17 44.59 7.25 0.04
C LEU A 17 45.03 5.79 0.11
N SER A 18 46.23 5.50 0.64
CA SER A 18 46.78 4.14 0.74
C SER A 18 46.57 3.46 2.11
N PHE A 19 45.87 4.10 3.05
CA PHE A 19 45.51 3.50 4.35
C PHE A 19 44.17 2.75 4.33
N LEU A 20 43.72 2.34 3.14
CA LEU A 20 42.84 1.18 2.96
C LEU A 20 43.70 -0.09 2.93
N LYS A 21 44.25 -0.46 4.08
CA LYS A 21 44.59 -1.86 4.37
C LYS A 21 43.90 -2.27 5.65
N LEU A 22 42.89 -3.09 5.43
CA LEU A 22 42.22 -3.91 6.42
C LEU A 22 43.25 -4.49 7.40
N ASN A 23 43.06 -4.19 8.67
CA ASN A 23 43.61 -4.99 9.75
C ASN A 23 42.88 -6.33 9.74
N ASP A 24 43.32 -7.24 8.88
CA ASP A 24 42.95 -8.63 8.91
C ASP A 24 43.74 -9.29 10.05
N SER A 25 43.34 -8.97 11.28
CA SER A 25 43.65 -9.85 12.40
C SER A 25 42.78 -11.08 12.20
N ALA A 26 43.40 -12.12 11.65
CA ALA A 26 42.88 -13.47 11.60
C ALA A 26 42.61 -13.98 13.02
N LYS A 27 41.49 -13.54 13.60
CA LYS A 27 40.72 -14.33 14.55
C LYS A 27 39.94 -15.28 13.68
N ALA A 28 40.17 -16.59 13.86
CA ALA A 28 39.36 -17.63 13.28
C ALA A 28 37.90 -17.17 13.29
N ALA A 29 37.32 -16.97 12.11
CA ALA A 29 35.91 -16.72 11.97
C ALA A 29 35.23 -17.99 12.50
N THR A 30 34.92 -17.99 13.79
CA THR A 30 33.81 -18.79 14.28
C THR A 30 32.66 -18.36 13.39
N SER A 31 32.24 -19.24 12.48
CA SER A 31 30.98 -19.05 11.82
C SER A 31 29.98 -19.00 12.96
N PHE A 32 29.55 -17.81 13.35
CA PHE A 32 28.29 -17.66 14.01
C PHE A 32 27.31 -18.16 12.96
N LYS A 33 26.94 -19.43 13.09
CA LYS A 33 25.76 -19.98 12.48
C LYS A 33 24.65 -19.13 13.10
N GLY A 34 24.33 -18.01 12.46
CA GLY A 34 23.29 -17.11 12.90
C GLY A 34 22.09 -17.98 13.21
N SER A 35 21.54 -17.86 14.42
CA SER A 35 20.37 -18.64 14.80
C SER A 35 19.37 -18.49 13.67
N THR A 36 18.98 -19.60 13.03
CA THR A 36 17.88 -19.56 12.06
C THR A 36 16.73 -18.82 12.74
N PRO A 37 16.15 -17.77 12.12
CA PRO A 37 15.02 -17.06 12.69
C PRO A 37 14.00 -18.05 13.24
N LEU A 38 13.51 -17.84 14.46
CA LEU A 38 12.75 -18.85 15.20
C LEU A 38 11.51 -19.25 14.40
N VAL A 39 10.84 -18.31 13.75
CA VAL A 39 9.70 -18.62 12.86
C VAL A 39 10.11 -19.62 11.77
N ASP A 40 11.24 -19.41 11.11
CA ASP A 40 11.74 -20.26 10.03
C ASP A 40 12.22 -21.64 10.50
N SER A 41 12.60 -21.76 11.78
CA SER A 41 12.89 -23.06 12.39
C SER A 41 11.63 -23.92 12.55
N TYR A 42 10.47 -23.31 12.80
CA TYR A 42 9.21 -24.03 13.06
C TYR A 42 8.36 -24.22 11.81
N ILE A 43 8.32 -23.25 10.90
CA ILE A 43 7.43 -23.26 9.74
C ILE A 43 8.12 -22.79 8.46
N SER A 44 7.51 -23.08 7.31
CA SER A 44 7.78 -22.41 6.03
C SER A 44 6.47 -22.13 5.32
N VAL A 45 6.27 -20.89 4.88
CA VAL A 45 5.08 -20.47 4.14
C VAL A 45 5.32 -20.67 2.66
N SER A 46 4.36 -21.28 1.98
CA SER A 46 4.43 -21.63 0.56
C SER A 46 3.60 -20.69 -0.31
N ASN A 47 2.42 -20.30 0.16
CA ASN A 47 1.54 -19.40 -0.57
C ASN A 47 0.60 -18.66 0.39
N ILE A 48 0.17 -17.47 -0.01
CA ILE A 48 -0.77 -16.64 0.73
C ILE A 48 -1.75 -16.05 -0.27
N VAL A 49 -3.04 -16.25 -0.03
CA VAL A 49 -4.12 -15.81 -0.92
C VAL A 49 -5.13 -15.02 -0.11
N LYS A 50 -5.39 -13.77 -0.51
CA LYS A 50 -6.50 -12.98 0.03
C LYS A 50 -7.76 -13.29 -0.76
N ASP A 51 -8.84 -13.59 -0.05
CA ASP A 51 -10.16 -13.59 -0.63
C ASP A 51 -10.73 -12.17 -0.52
N TYR A 52 -10.86 -11.49 -1.65
CA TYR A 52 -11.34 -10.12 -1.66
C TYR A 52 -12.85 -10.03 -1.44
N SER A 53 -13.62 -11.11 -1.58
CA SER A 53 -15.07 -11.08 -1.38
C SER A 53 -15.47 -10.93 0.09
N ASP A 54 -14.73 -11.59 1.00
CA ASP A 54 -14.99 -11.56 2.45
C ASP A 54 -13.84 -10.94 3.26
N GLY A 55 -12.70 -10.65 2.62
CA GLY A 55 -11.52 -10.03 3.23
C GLY A 55 -10.65 -10.98 4.04
N THR A 56 -10.93 -12.29 4.02
CA THR A 56 -10.11 -13.31 4.70
C THR A 56 -8.81 -13.58 3.96
N VAL A 57 -7.83 -14.14 4.66
CA VAL A 57 -6.54 -14.54 4.05
C VAL A 57 -6.25 -15.99 4.36
N ARG A 58 -6.07 -16.81 3.32
CA ARG A 58 -5.63 -18.20 3.42
C ARG A 58 -4.12 -18.28 3.31
N VAL A 59 -3.50 -18.97 4.26
CA VAL A 59 -2.05 -19.18 4.30
C VAL A 59 -1.77 -20.67 4.22
N TYR A 60 -1.00 -21.07 3.20
CA TYR A 60 -0.55 -22.45 2.99
C TYR A 60 0.88 -22.56 3.50
N TYR A 61 1.12 -23.45 4.46
CA TYR A 61 2.40 -23.54 5.15
C TYR A 61 2.74 -24.98 5.52
N HIS A 62 4.03 -25.22 5.76
CA HIS A 62 4.55 -26.50 6.22
C HIS A 62 5.12 -26.34 7.63
N VAL A 63 4.66 -27.17 8.57
CA VAL A 63 5.19 -27.26 9.93
C VAL A 63 6.38 -28.21 9.90
N LYS A 64 7.54 -27.71 10.33
CA LYS A 64 8.82 -28.44 10.34
C LYS A 64 9.06 -29.20 11.65
N ILE A 65 8.51 -28.70 12.77
CA ILE A 65 8.73 -29.25 14.11
C ILE A 65 7.38 -29.49 14.78
N ARG A 66 7.21 -30.65 15.42
CA ARG A 66 6.01 -30.99 16.20
C ARG A 66 5.80 -29.96 17.32
N ASN A 67 4.54 -29.66 17.63
CA ASN A 67 4.10 -28.71 18.65
C ASN A 67 4.48 -27.24 18.38
N ALA A 68 4.72 -26.85 17.13
CA ALA A 68 5.03 -25.46 16.75
C ALA A 68 4.00 -24.43 17.25
N GLY A 69 2.71 -24.75 17.24
CA GLY A 69 1.69 -23.87 17.79
C GLY A 69 1.87 -23.59 19.29
N ASN A 70 2.23 -24.62 20.06
CA ASN A 70 2.45 -24.50 21.51
C ASN A 70 3.72 -23.71 21.87
N THR A 71 4.66 -23.57 20.92
CA THR A 71 5.87 -22.74 21.11
C THR A 71 5.59 -21.25 20.95
N GLY A 72 4.37 -20.84 20.60
CA GLY A 72 3.99 -19.44 20.46
C GLY A 72 4.17 -18.90 19.04
N VAL A 73 4.28 -19.79 18.04
CA VAL A 73 4.23 -19.42 16.63
C VAL A 73 2.79 -19.20 16.20
N CYS A 74 2.50 -18.05 15.60
CA CYS A 74 1.21 -17.74 15.02
C CYS A 74 1.37 -16.92 13.73
N ILE A 75 0.36 -16.96 12.88
CA ILE A 75 0.30 -16.18 11.64
C ILE A 75 -0.96 -15.32 11.67
N GLY A 76 -0.85 -14.07 11.27
CA GLY A 76 -2.00 -13.19 11.17
C GLY A 76 -1.69 -11.92 10.42
N TYR A 77 -2.36 -10.83 10.79
CA TYR A 77 -2.16 -9.53 10.14
C TYR A 77 -1.83 -8.44 11.15
N GLU A 78 -1.14 -7.42 10.64
CA GLU A 78 -0.92 -6.16 11.31
C GLU A 78 -1.00 -4.99 10.32
N TRP A 79 -1.20 -3.80 10.87
CA TRP A 79 -1.24 -2.57 10.11
C TRP A 79 0.09 -1.82 10.20
N PRO A 80 0.47 -1.07 9.15
CA PRO A 80 1.56 -0.11 9.25
C PRO A 80 1.43 0.79 10.48
N SER A 81 2.54 1.01 11.19
CA SER A 81 2.56 1.82 12.43
C SER A 81 2.00 3.23 12.23
N GLN A 82 2.15 3.78 11.03
CA GLN A 82 1.60 5.08 10.64
C GLN A 82 0.07 5.17 10.73
N TYR A 83 -0.65 4.03 10.66
CA TYR A 83 -2.10 4.02 10.82
C TYR A 83 -2.51 4.11 12.30
N ARG A 84 -1.60 3.82 13.24
CA ARG A 84 -1.81 3.86 14.70
C ARG A 84 -3.03 3.05 15.16
N LEU A 85 -3.15 1.83 14.64
CA LEU A 85 -4.28 0.93 14.89
C LEU A 85 -3.85 -0.20 15.83
N SER A 86 -4.72 -0.57 16.76
CA SER A 86 -4.53 -1.72 17.65
C SER A 86 -5.12 -3.03 17.10
N ASP A 87 -5.86 -2.98 15.99
CA ASP A 87 -6.47 -4.16 15.38
C ASP A 87 -5.39 -5.04 14.73
N SER A 88 -5.11 -6.17 15.33
CA SER A 88 -4.23 -7.19 14.78
C SER A 88 -4.79 -8.55 15.17
N THR A 89 -4.48 -9.56 14.36
CA THR A 89 -4.86 -10.94 14.66
C THR A 89 -3.61 -11.80 14.60
N CYS A 90 -3.57 -12.86 15.40
CA CYS A 90 -2.58 -13.92 15.28
C CYS A 90 -3.26 -15.26 15.53
N VAL A 91 -3.29 -16.12 14.52
CA VAL A 91 -3.86 -17.47 14.59
C VAL A 91 -2.72 -18.45 14.79
N THR A 92 -2.78 -19.24 15.86
CA THR A 92 -1.75 -20.24 16.18
C THR A 92 -1.63 -21.27 15.06
N VAL A 93 -0.39 -21.63 14.70
CA VAL A 93 -0.13 -22.64 13.68
C VAL A 93 -0.41 -24.06 14.20
N ALA A 94 -0.55 -25.02 13.29
CA ALA A 94 -0.76 -26.42 13.64
C ALA A 94 0.41 -27.01 14.46
N ASN A 95 0.10 -28.00 15.29
CA ASN A 95 1.08 -28.73 16.11
C ASN A 95 1.65 -29.97 15.41
N THR A 96 1.05 -30.42 14.31
CA THR A 96 1.50 -31.61 13.58
C THR A 96 2.45 -31.24 12.46
N VAL A 97 3.52 -32.01 12.27
CA VAL A 97 4.46 -31.84 11.15
C VAL A 97 3.73 -32.14 9.83
N GLY A 98 4.00 -31.36 8.79
CA GLY A 98 3.40 -31.53 7.47
C GLY A 98 2.78 -30.24 6.92
N PHE A 99 2.04 -30.37 5.82
CA PHE A 99 1.39 -29.25 5.14
C PHE A 99 0.03 -28.94 5.75
N HIS A 100 -0.23 -27.65 5.94
CA HIS A 100 -1.43 -27.13 6.58
C HIS A 100 -1.93 -25.89 5.86
N THR A 101 -3.20 -25.59 6.10
CA THR A 101 -3.82 -24.31 5.72
C THR A 101 -4.38 -23.68 6.98
N LEU A 102 -4.19 -22.37 7.13
CA LEU A 102 -4.91 -21.57 8.12
C LEU A 102 -5.64 -20.43 7.43
N THR A 103 -6.72 -19.97 8.06
CA THR A 103 -7.50 -18.83 7.61
C THR A 103 -7.37 -17.72 8.64
N ILE A 104 -6.81 -16.59 8.22
CA ILE A 104 -6.82 -15.35 8.98
C ILE A 104 -8.17 -14.67 8.73
N PRO A 105 -8.94 -14.33 9.77
CA PRO A 105 -10.21 -13.65 9.60
C PRO A 105 -10.01 -12.24 9.02
N ARG A 106 -11.05 -11.72 8.38
CA ARG A 106 -11.08 -10.34 7.91
C ARG A 106 -10.84 -9.36 9.07
N PRO A 107 -10.24 -8.18 8.81
CA PRO A 107 -10.08 -7.17 9.84
C PRO A 107 -11.39 -6.78 10.51
N ARG A 108 -11.34 -6.54 11.83
CA ARG A 108 -12.51 -6.09 12.59
C ARG A 108 -12.84 -4.63 12.30
N ILE A 109 -11.83 -3.87 11.89
CA ILE A 109 -11.97 -2.48 11.50
C ILE A 109 -11.99 -2.36 9.98
N ASN A 110 -12.94 -1.57 9.52
CA ASN A 110 -13.10 -1.25 8.11
C ASN A 110 -12.13 -0.13 7.75
N ILE A 111 -10.96 -0.50 7.22
CA ILE A 111 -9.93 0.46 6.81
C ILE A 111 -9.50 0.20 5.39
N ILE A 112 -9.40 1.27 4.62
CA ILE A 112 -8.81 1.23 3.29
C ILE A 112 -7.31 1.50 3.43
N GLY A 113 -6.47 0.54 3.06
CA GLY A 113 -5.03 0.68 3.20
C GLY A 113 -4.25 -0.62 3.18
N THR A 114 -2.93 -0.50 3.25
CA THR A 114 -1.99 -1.62 3.26
C THR A 114 -2.10 -2.43 4.54
N GLN A 115 -2.23 -3.73 4.41
CA GLN A 115 -2.29 -4.73 5.47
C GLN A 115 -1.12 -5.70 5.31
N TYR A 116 -0.34 -5.89 6.36
CA TYR A 116 0.76 -6.86 6.36
C TYR A 116 0.28 -8.20 6.90
N VAL A 117 0.68 -9.28 6.23
CA VAL A 117 0.54 -10.64 6.74
C VAL A 117 1.88 -11.04 7.33
N VAL A 118 1.84 -11.46 8.60
CA VAL A 118 3.06 -11.67 9.40
C VAL A 118 2.97 -12.99 10.16
N ALA A 119 4.11 -13.66 10.28
CA ALA A 119 4.31 -14.72 11.25
C ALA A 119 5.01 -14.14 12.47
N LYS A 120 4.53 -14.49 13.66
CA LYS A 120 5.11 -14.05 14.92
C LYS A 120 5.53 -15.25 15.75
N PHE A 121 6.61 -15.09 16.49
CA PHE A 121 6.99 -15.95 17.59
C PHE A 121 7.01 -15.12 18.87
N ASN A 122 6.24 -15.49 19.89
CA ASN A 122 6.15 -14.74 21.14
C ASN A 122 6.38 -15.65 22.36
N LYS A 123 7.60 -15.63 22.91
CA LYS A 123 7.96 -16.22 24.21
C LYS A 123 8.87 -15.25 24.98
N ARG A 124 10.03 -15.71 25.47
CA ARG A 124 11.06 -14.85 26.10
C ARG A 124 11.66 -13.84 25.12
N TYR A 125 11.58 -14.15 23.83
CA TYR A 125 11.95 -13.28 22.73
C TYR A 125 10.74 -13.16 21.80
N SER A 126 10.63 -12.00 21.15
CA SER A 126 9.62 -11.74 20.13
C SER A 126 10.28 -11.59 18.77
N GLU A 127 9.75 -12.28 17.77
CA GLU A 127 10.14 -12.16 16.37
C GLU A 127 8.89 -11.92 15.53
N SER A 128 8.98 -11.01 14.57
CA SER A 128 7.95 -10.79 13.55
C SER A 128 8.59 -10.93 12.18
N LYS A 129 8.04 -11.80 11.34
CA LYS A 129 8.47 -12.04 9.97
C LYS A 129 7.35 -11.63 9.02
N SER A 130 7.65 -10.69 8.12
CA SER A 130 6.74 -10.36 7.02
C SER A 130 6.64 -11.53 6.05
N LEU A 131 5.40 -11.92 5.73
CA LEU A 131 5.10 -13.00 4.81
C LEU A 131 4.50 -12.47 3.49
N GLY A 132 3.82 -11.32 3.55
CA GLY A 132 3.21 -10.71 2.39
C GLY A 132 2.46 -9.44 2.74
N THR A 133 1.97 -8.76 1.70
CA THR A 133 1.25 -7.50 1.83
C THR A 133 0.01 -7.54 0.95
N PHE A 134 -1.12 -7.14 1.50
CA PHE A 134 -2.36 -6.95 0.74
C PHE A 134 -2.91 -5.56 0.96
N TYR A 135 -3.68 -5.07 0.00
CA TYR A 135 -4.50 -3.89 0.21
C TYR A 135 -5.86 -4.32 0.79
N ASN A 136 -6.30 -3.67 1.85
CA ASN A 136 -7.64 -3.83 2.40
C ASN A 136 -8.55 -2.75 1.82
N TYR A 137 -9.72 -3.15 1.35
CA TYR A 137 -10.71 -2.26 0.74
C TYR A 137 -12.09 -2.95 0.76
N PRO A 138 -13.20 -2.19 0.72
CA PRO A 138 -14.53 -2.79 0.53
C PRO A 138 -14.68 -3.25 -0.93
N SER A 139 -14.81 -4.55 -1.13
CA SER A 139 -15.01 -5.14 -2.45
C SER A 139 -16.48 -5.08 -2.87
N GLY A 140 -16.71 -5.16 -4.20
CA GLY A 140 -18.06 -5.27 -4.77
C GLY A 140 -18.94 -4.01 -4.67
N GLN A 141 -18.43 -2.90 -4.13
CA GLN A 141 -19.16 -1.65 -4.03
C GLN A 141 -18.77 -0.69 -5.16
N VAL A 142 -19.77 -0.26 -5.93
CA VAL A 142 -19.66 0.85 -6.89
C VAL A 142 -20.38 2.05 -6.30
N VAL A 143 -19.67 3.16 -6.15
CA VAL A 143 -20.26 4.43 -5.71
C VAL A 143 -20.41 5.34 -6.91
N THR A 144 -21.62 5.85 -7.12
CA THR A 144 -21.93 6.78 -8.21
C THR A 144 -22.25 8.15 -7.64
N GLU A 145 -21.50 9.14 -8.09
CA GLU A 145 -21.70 10.55 -7.76
C GLU A 145 -22.06 11.33 -9.01
N TYR A 146 -22.91 12.34 -8.83
CA TYR A 146 -23.35 13.22 -9.90
C TYR A 146 -22.99 14.67 -9.57
N TYR A 147 -22.55 15.41 -10.57
CA TYR A 147 -22.06 16.76 -10.34
C TYR A 147 -22.27 17.69 -11.54
N THR A 148 -22.79 18.89 -11.29
CA THR A 148 -22.87 19.96 -12.29
C THR A 148 -21.75 20.97 -12.07
N VAL A 149 -20.93 21.21 -13.09
CA VAL A 149 -19.83 22.18 -13.01
C VAL A 149 -20.36 23.60 -12.87
N SER A 150 -20.16 24.20 -11.70
CA SER A 150 -20.47 25.62 -11.49
C SER A 150 -19.35 26.53 -12.01
N ARG A 151 -19.63 27.84 -12.12
CA ARG A 151 -18.64 28.85 -12.52
C ARG A 151 -17.36 28.83 -11.67
N ALA A 152 -17.49 28.66 -10.35
CA ALA A 152 -16.34 28.62 -9.45
C ALA A 152 -15.44 27.39 -9.69
N ASN A 153 -16.03 26.26 -10.11
CA ASN A 153 -15.33 24.99 -10.28
C ASN A 153 -14.74 24.80 -11.69
N ALA A 154 -15.26 25.51 -12.69
CA ALA A 154 -14.65 25.57 -14.02
C ALA A 154 -13.24 26.19 -13.98
N LEU A 155 -12.95 27.04 -12.97
CA LEU A 155 -11.63 27.64 -12.74
C LEU A 155 -10.66 26.75 -11.95
N ALA A 156 -11.12 25.61 -11.43
CA ALA A 156 -10.23 24.71 -10.74
C ALA A 156 -9.25 24.08 -11.73
N GLU A 157 -8.03 23.81 -11.29
CA GLU A 157 -7.03 23.16 -12.15
C GLU A 157 -7.20 21.63 -12.09
N TYR A 158 -7.64 21.12 -10.93
CA TYR A 158 -7.73 19.69 -10.68
C TYR A 158 -9.16 19.24 -10.40
N PHE A 159 -9.39 17.99 -10.72
CA PHE A 159 -10.56 17.21 -10.35
C PHE A 159 -10.01 16.00 -9.59
N VAL A 160 -10.32 15.90 -8.30
CA VAL A 160 -9.78 14.86 -7.43
C VAL A 160 -10.91 14.05 -6.82
N ILE A 161 -10.70 12.75 -6.78
CA ILE A 161 -11.59 11.79 -6.15
C ILE A 161 -10.86 11.21 -4.95
N GLY A 162 -11.48 11.34 -3.79
CA GLY A 162 -11.00 10.64 -2.61
C GLY A 162 -11.63 9.27 -2.52
N GLY A 163 -10.83 8.24 -2.24
CA GLY A 163 -11.32 6.88 -1.89
C GLY A 163 -12.57 6.38 -2.65
N LEU A 164 -13.38 5.57 -1.99
CA LEU A 164 -14.76 5.32 -2.44
C LEU A 164 -15.71 6.34 -1.87
N GLY A 165 -16.58 6.86 -2.73
CA GLY A 165 -17.68 7.74 -2.33
C GLY A 165 -17.25 9.08 -1.73
N VAL A 166 -15.98 9.46 -1.82
CA VAL A 166 -15.59 10.83 -1.48
C VAL A 166 -15.83 11.67 -2.73
N GLY A 167 -16.95 12.38 -2.67
CA GLY A 167 -17.45 13.23 -3.74
C GLY A 167 -16.37 14.03 -4.44
N VAL A 168 -16.63 14.28 -5.71
CA VAL A 168 -15.78 15.06 -6.60
C VAL A 168 -15.37 16.37 -5.93
N LYS A 169 -14.05 16.59 -5.80
CA LYS A 169 -13.51 17.89 -5.38
C LYS A 169 -12.76 18.57 -6.51
N PHE A 170 -13.08 19.83 -6.69
CA PHE A 170 -12.38 20.72 -7.61
C PHE A 170 -11.42 21.57 -6.80
N LEU A 171 -10.12 21.44 -7.07
CA LEU A 171 -9.06 22.08 -6.29
C LEU A 171 -8.22 23.01 -7.15
N LYS A 172 -7.71 24.08 -6.52
CA LYS A 172 -6.67 24.95 -7.07
C LYS A 172 -5.29 24.37 -6.71
N ASN A 173 -4.27 24.71 -7.50
CA ASN A 173 -2.91 24.15 -7.39
C ASN A 173 -2.34 24.18 -5.96
N ASN A 174 -2.62 25.24 -5.20
CA ASN A 174 -2.15 25.43 -3.83
C ASN A 174 -2.80 24.51 -2.78
N THR A 175 -3.80 23.70 -3.14
CA THR A 175 -4.54 22.81 -2.21
C THR A 175 -4.14 21.34 -2.35
N ILE A 176 -3.19 21.03 -3.24
CA ILE A 176 -2.65 19.69 -3.46
C ILE A 176 -1.60 19.39 -2.38
N GLY A 177 -1.72 18.25 -1.69
CA GLY A 177 -0.73 17.77 -0.71
C GLY A 177 -1.25 17.48 0.69
N PHE A 178 -2.51 17.78 0.98
CA PHE A 178 -3.10 17.51 2.30
C PHE A 178 -3.65 16.09 2.40
N ILE A 179 -3.49 15.48 3.59
CA ILE A 179 -4.11 14.21 3.95
C ILE A 179 -5.53 14.49 4.45
N THR A 180 -6.51 13.79 3.90
CA THR A 180 -7.87 13.83 4.44
C THR A 180 -8.28 12.47 4.99
N LYS A 181 -9.07 12.54 6.06
CA LYS A 181 -9.77 11.40 6.63
C LYS A 181 -11.19 11.43 6.11
N THR A 182 -11.67 10.35 5.51
CA THR A 182 -13.08 10.23 5.15
C THR A 182 -13.63 8.90 5.62
N LEU A 183 -14.88 8.93 6.09
CA LEU A 183 -15.65 7.77 6.48
C LEU A 183 -16.70 7.52 5.39
N TYR A 184 -16.70 6.34 4.79
CA TYR A 184 -17.73 5.92 3.84
C TYR A 184 -18.10 4.46 4.09
N ALA A 185 -19.40 4.16 4.19
CA ALA A 185 -19.93 2.82 4.47
C ALA A 185 -19.23 2.11 5.67
N GLY A 186 -18.85 2.88 6.69
CA GLY A 186 -18.12 2.40 7.86
C GLY A 186 -16.60 2.22 7.66
N PHE A 187 -16.07 2.43 6.44
CA PHE A 187 -14.64 2.41 6.15
C PHE A 187 -13.97 3.75 6.39
N THR A 188 -12.85 3.75 7.10
CA THR A 188 -11.98 4.92 7.26
C THR A 188 -10.86 4.87 6.23
N THR A 189 -10.71 5.93 5.44
CA THR A 189 -9.57 6.12 4.53
C THR A 189 -8.75 7.31 4.99
N TYR A 190 -7.42 7.15 4.98
CA TYR A 190 -6.46 8.25 5.04
C TYR A 190 -5.76 8.34 3.69
N TYR A 191 -5.94 9.45 2.97
CA TYR A 191 -5.31 9.63 1.67
C TYR A 191 -4.80 11.05 1.47
N ALA A 192 -3.68 11.18 0.77
CA ALA A 192 -3.17 12.46 0.29
C ALA A 192 -3.73 12.76 -1.10
N PHE A 193 -4.19 13.99 -1.32
CA PHE A 193 -4.67 14.42 -2.65
C PHE A 193 -3.59 14.42 -3.74
N THR A 194 -2.32 14.21 -3.37
CA THR A 194 -1.18 14.04 -4.29
C THR A 194 -1.01 12.63 -4.82
N SER A 195 -1.57 11.61 -4.15
CA SER A 195 -1.24 10.20 -4.41
C SER A 195 -2.43 9.35 -4.87
N ILE A 196 -3.65 9.91 -4.91
CA ILE A 196 -4.84 9.21 -5.40
C ILE A 196 -5.59 10.12 -6.38
N GLY A 197 -5.69 9.68 -7.63
CA GLY A 197 -6.70 10.18 -8.56
C GLY A 197 -6.49 11.58 -9.16
N VAL A 198 -5.24 12.01 -9.41
CA VAL A 198 -5.02 13.07 -10.41
C VAL A 198 -5.24 12.45 -11.78
N VAL A 199 -6.49 12.50 -12.22
CA VAL A 199 -6.92 11.89 -13.48
C VAL A 199 -6.62 12.89 -14.61
N SER A 200 -5.52 12.67 -15.32
CA SER A 200 -5.10 13.49 -16.47
C SER A 200 -5.88 13.09 -17.73
N GLY A 201 -6.03 13.99 -18.71
CA GLY A 201 -6.68 13.68 -19.98
C GLY A 201 -8.21 13.83 -20.02
N PHE A 202 -8.80 14.59 -19.09
CA PHE A 202 -10.18 15.03 -19.21
C PHE A 202 -10.34 16.19 -20.22
N PRO A 203 -11.51 16.31 -20.88
CA PRO A 203 -11.82 17.52 -21.64
C PRO A 203 -11.77 18.76 -20.71
N PRO A 204 -11.44 19.94 -21.25
CA PRO A 204 -11.47 21.18 -20.48
C PRO A 204 -12.82 21.35 -19.75
N LYS A 205 -12.74 21.71 -18.46
CA LYS A 205 -13.93 21.92 -17.64
C LYS A 205 -14.70 23.12 -18.16
N ALA A 206 -15.98 22.93 -18.46
CA ALA A 206 -16.87 24.01 -18.86
C ALA A 206 -18.06 24.11 -17.91
N VAL A 207 -18.47 25.35 -17.65
CA VAL A 207 -19.63 25.64 -16.81
C VAL A 207 -20.87 24.97 -17.39
N GLY A 208 -21.65 24.32 -16.52
CA GLY A 208 -22.89 23.65 -16.90
C GLY A 208 -22.70 22.19 -17.29
N GLN A 209 -21.48 21.73 -17.59
CA GLN A 209 -21.22 20.31 -17.86
C GLN A 209 -21.69 19.44 -16.69
N TYR A 210 -22.22 18.27 -17.03
CA TYR A 210 -22.75 17.32 -16.06
C TYR A 210 -21.89 16.05 -16.03
N TYR A 211 -21.44 15.70 -14.83
CA TYR A 211 -20.48 14.63 -14.58
C TYR A 211 -21.21 13.51 -13.84
N LYS A 212 -21.06 12.28 -14.32
CA LYS A 212 -21.34 11.06 -13.58
C LYS A 212 -20.00 10.38 -13.29
N VAL A 213 -19.74 10.12 -12.02
CA VAL A 213 -18.47 9.56 -11.55
C VAL A 213 -18.75 8.28 -10.80
N GLU A 214 -18.28 7.17 -11.33
CA GLU A 214 -18.42 5.84 -10.74
C GLU A 214 -17.05 5.42 -10.18
N THR A 215 -17.01 5.01 -8.92
CA THR A 215 -15.78 4.58 -8.24
C THR A 215 -15.97 3.20 -7.65
N TRP A 216 -14.97 2.32 -7.80
CA TRP A 216 -14.99 0.98 -7.20
C TRP A 216 -13.57 0.49 -6.94
N TYR A 217 -13.39 -0.36 -5.94
CA TYR A 217 -12.11 -1.07 -5.76
C TYR A 217 -12.16 -2.43 -6.42
N SER A 218 -10.98 -2.87 -6.88
CA SER A 218 -10.71 -4.24 -7.32
C SER A 218 -9.26 -4.56 -6.99
N GLU A 219 -8.81 -5.79 -7.24
CA GLU A 219 -7.42 -6.25 -7.08
C GLU A 219 -6.37 -5.43 -7.88
N SER A 220 -6.78 -4.63 -8.85
CA SER A 220 -5.87 -3.80 -9.64
C SER A 220 -5.71 -2.36 -9.14
N GLY A 221 -6.58 -1.89 -8.24
CA GLY A 221 -6.59 -0.48 -7.85
C GLY A 221 -7.97 0.09 -7.49
N LEU A 222 -7.98 1.38 -7.17
CA LEU A 222 -9.17 2.21 -7.21
C LEU A 222 -9.47 2.56 -8.66
N HIS A 223 -10.63 2.14 -9.13
CA HIS A 223 -11.16 2.53 -10.43
C HIS A 223 -11.98 3.79 -10.29
N VAL A 224 -11.79 4.67 -11.27
CA VAL A 224 -12.53 5.90 -11.45
C VAL A 224 -13.03 5.91 -12.88
N LYS A 225 -14.35 5.79 -13.07
CA LYS A 225 -14.98 6.03 -14.36
C LYS A 225 -15.72 7.35 -14.32
N THR A 226 -15.42 8.20 -15.28
CA THR A 226 -16.06 9.49 -15.41
C THR A 226 -16.72 9.59 -16.76
N THR A 227 -17.99 9.98 -16.75
CA THR A 227 -18.78 10.24 -17.95
C THR A 227 -19.29 11.67 -17.88
N ILE A 228 -19.13 12.42 -18.98
CA ILE A 228 -19.42 13.86 -19.01
C ILE A 228 -20.38 14.15 -20.14
N TRP A 229 -21.39 14.96 -19.85
CA TRP A 229 -22.32 15.55 -20.82
C TRP A 229 -22.15 17.06 -20.87
N ASN A 230 -22.55 17.66 -21.97
CA ASN A 230 -22.55 19.13 -22.13
C ASN A 230 -23.39 19.83 -21.05
N ASN A 231 -24.47 19.20 -20.60
CA ASN A 231 -25.33 19.69 -19.53
C ASN A 231 -26.19 18.55 -18.95
N LYS A 232 -26.95 18.85 -17.88
CA LYS A 232 -27.83 17.87 -17.23
C LYS A 232 -28.95 17.40 -18.15
N GLU A 233 -29.48 18.27 -18.99
CA GLU A 233 -30.56 17.91 -19.93
C GLU A 233 -30.11 16.84 -20.94
N ALA A 234 -28.88 16.95 -21.45
CA ALA A 234 -28.30 15.94 -22.33
C ALA A 234 -28.15 14.57 -21.62
N PHE A 235 -27.81 14.57 -20.34
CA PHE A 235 -27.82 13.37 -19.51
C PHE A 235 -29.23 12.81 -19.32
N ASP A 236 -30.19 13.64 -18.93
CA ASP A 236 -31.59 13.23 -18.67
C ASP A 236 -32.26 12.66 -19.94
N ARG A 237 -31.87 13.14 -21.13
CA ARG A 237 -32.33 12.65 -22.43
C ARG A 237 -31.52 11.47 -22.99
N ASN A 238 -30.57 10.92 -22.22
CA ASN A 238 -29.66 9.84 -22.63
C ASN A 238 -28.90 10.13 -23.93
N LEU A 239 -28.51 11.38 -24.17
CA LEU A 239 -27.67 11.74 -25.31
C LEU A 239 -26.25 11.18 -25.14
N THR A 240 -25.53 11.04 -26.25
CA THR A 240 -24.13 10.60 -26.23
C THR A 240 -23.27 11.54 -25.37
N PRO A 241 -22.52 11.02 -24.40
CA PRO A 241 -21.63 11.84 -23.59
C PRO A 241 -20.48 12.39 -24.44
N ILE A 242 -20.00 13.58 -24.09
CA ILE A 242 -18.82 14.19 -24.73
C ILE A 242 -17.52 13.51 -24.31
N TYR A 243 -17.55 12.76 -23.21
CA TYR A 243 -16.43 11.98 -22.72
C TYR A 243 -16.93 10.80 -21.88
N SER A 244 -16.29 9.65 -22.04
CA SER A 244 -16.39 8.54 -21.10
C SER A 244 -15.04 7.84 -21.02
N GLY A 245 -14.50 7.70 -19.82
CA GLY A 245 -13.20 7.09 -19.60
C GLY A 245 -13.07 6.50 -18.21
N THR A 246 -12.22 5.50 -18.09
CA THR A 246 -11.90 4.84 -16.82
C THR A 246 -10.40 4.92 -16.56
N GLN A 247 -10.03 5.29 -15.34
CA GLN A 247 -8.66 5.28 -14.85
C GLN A 247 -8.53 4.40 -13.61
N ILE A 248 -7.33 3.85 -13.43
CA ILE A 248 -7.02 2.96 -12.32
C ILE A 248 -5.86 3.58 -11.55
N SER A 249 -6.13 3.97 -10.30
CA SER A 249 -5.09 4.31 -9.34
C SER A 249 -4.62 3.03 -8.66
N LYS A 250 -3.45 2.55 -9.06
CA LYS A 250 -2.77 1.42 -8.39
C LYS A 250 -2.30 1.86 -6.99
N TRP A 251 -2.15 0.90 -6.08
CA TRP A 251 -1.58 1.08 -4.74
C TRP A 251 -0.11 0.71 -4.70
#